data_AF-A0A1W9PBS9-F1
#
_entry.id   AF-A0A1W9PBS9-F1
#
_cell.length_a   1.000
_cell.length_b   1.000
_cell.length_c   1.000
_cell.angle_alpha   90.00
_cell.angle_beta   90.00
_cell.angle_gamma   90.00
#
_symmetry.space_group_name_H-M   'P 1'
#
loop_
_entity.id
_entity.type
_entity.pdbx_description
1 polymer ?
#
loop_
_entity_poly.entity_id
_entity_poly.type
_entity_poly.pdbx_seq_one_letter_code
_entity_poly.pdbx_strand_id
1 'polypeptide(L)'
;MTELEFSELISKLWASALWGNKDYLVQKIIDANEIAKIINELENLLYGTDPFNERFDRFLREIKGLGPATITEILCLYDPNKYGIWNDKARKALKILDFEGLPLGKYKISGKEYIKINDALLEMARYLKRLGIKDADLLAVDYFLYEVWFTEKEKLEQEEETLEVLEEKEFDHDEIRDFIKDIGNWLGFEIDTEKYVAPGARVDCVWMARIANLGMVTYVFEVHKSGSIDSLILNLQKALNNPTVQKIIAVSDAKRIEKIRNEVKGLPENFRKSLTFWDVGDVIKTHERLSEVIKSINKLELVKSRFEE
;
A
#
# COMPACT_ATOMS: atom_id res chain seq x y z
N MET A 1 -22.81 13.06 -6.09
CA MET A 1 -22.20 12.51 -4.87
C MET A 1 -21.98 13.65 -3.89
N THR A 2 -22.40 13.54 -2.64
CA THR A 2 -22.11 14.48 -1.54
C THR A 2 -20.91 13.99 -0.73
N GLU A 3 -20.39 14.81 0.18
CA GLU A 3 -19.33 14.40 1.11
C GLU A 3 -19.74 13.22 1.98
N LEU A 4 -21.01 13.19 2.43
CA LEU A 4 -21.56 12.10 3.22
C LEU A 4 -21.60 10.79 2.41
N GLU A 5 -22.08 10.85 1.17
CA GLU A 5 -22.14 9.68 0.27
C GLU A 5 -20.73 9.17 -0.07
N PHE A 6 -19.76 10.07 -0.28
CA PHE A 6 -18.36 9.69 -0.45
C PHE A 6 -17.80 9.01 0.80
N SER A 7 -18.10 9.56 1.98
CA SER A 7 -17.67 9.01 3.26
C SER A 7 -18.23 7.60 3.49
N GLU A 8 -19.51 7.40 3.18
CA GLU A 8 -20.17 6.11 3.26
C GLU A 8 -19.55 5.09 2.29
N LEU A 9 -19.33 5.49 1.02
CA LEU A 9 -18.66 4.66 0.02
C LEU A 9 -17.31 4.18 0.53
N ILE A 10 -16.41 5.11 0.92
CA ILE A 10 -15.05 4.76 1.36
C ILE A 10 -15.07 3.91 2.63
N SER A 11 -16.00 4.15 3.56
CA SER A 11 -16.07 3.43 4.83
C SER A 11 -16.39 1.94 4.65
N LYS A 12 -17.21 1.62 3.64
CA LYS A 12 -17.69 0.26 3.32
C LYS A 12 -16.70 -0.59 2.51
N LEU A 13 -15.65 0.01 1.94
CA LEU A 13 -14.64 -0.72 1.17
C LEU A 13 -13.80 -1.66 2.04
N TRP A 14 -13.49 -2.84 1.53
CA TRP A 14 -12.52 -3.78 2.10
C TRP A 14 -11.13 -3.15 2.20
N ALA A 15 -10.73 -2.33 1.23
CA ALA A 15 -9.49 -1.56 1.30
C ALA A 15 -9.41 -0.64 2.53
N SER A 16 -10.56 -0.21 3.07
CA SER A 16 -10.64 0.62 4.26
C SER A 16 -10.82 -0.19 5.55
N ALA A 17 -10.98 -1.52 5.48
CA ALA A 17 -11.37 -2.36 6.62
C ALA A 17 -10.41 -2.27 7.84
N LEU A 18 -9.13 -1.97 7.60
CA LEU A 18 -8.13 -1.83 8.66
C LEU A 18 -8.21 -0.52 9.44
N TRP A 19 -9.02 0.45 9.00
CA TRP A 19 -9.20 1.71 9.69
C TRP A 19 -10.36 1.60 10.69
N GLY A 20 -10.05 1.63 11.99
CA GLY A 20 -11.09 1.70 13.03
C GLY A 20 -11.83 3.04 13.01
N ASN A 21 -11.10 4.15 12.88
CA ASN A 21 -11.68 5.47 12.68
C ASN A 21 -11.81 5.79 11.19
N LYS A 22 -12.95 5.41 10.59
CA LYS A 22 -13.25 5.66 9.17
C LYS A 22 -13.36 7.15 8.84
N ASP A 23 -13.95 7.93 9.73
CA ASP A 23 -14.12 9.38 9.55
C ASP A 23 -12.76 10.07 9.39
N TYR A 24 -11.76 9.65 10.18
CA TYR A 24 -10.40 10.17 10.07
C TYR A 24 -9.77 9.84 8.71
N LEU A 25 -9.93 8.61 8.21
CA LEU A 25 -9.43 8.22 6.88
C LEU A 25 -10.06 9.10 5.80
N VAL A 26 -11.39 9.25 5.83
CA VAL A 26 -12.13 10.03 4.83
C VAL A 26 -11.71 11.50 4.87
N GLN A 27 -11.65 12.10 6.06
CA GLN A 27 -11.23 13.49 6.22
C GLN A 27 -9.82 13.70 5.68
N LYS A 28 -8.89 12.77 5.95
CA LYS A 28 -7.52 12.82 5.43
C LYS A 28 -7.47 12.79 3.90
N ILE A 29 -8.35 12.03 3.25
CA ILE A 29 -8.47 12.01 1.79
C ILE A 29 -9.05 13.33 1.26
N ILE A 30 -10.08 13.86 1.91
CA ILE A 30 -10.70 15.14 1.53
C ILE A 30 -9.71 16.29 1.68
N ASP A 31 -9.01 16.40 2.81
CA ASP A 31 -8.04 17.46 3.10
C ASP A 31 -6.88 17.47 2.08
N ALA A 32 -6.52 16.30 1.54
CA ALA A 32 -5.44 16.17 0.59
C ALA A 32 -5.81 16.54 -0.86
N ASN A 33 -7.11 16.62 -1.20
CA ASN A 33 -7.57 16.73 -2.58
C ASN A 33 -8.70 17.73 -2.85
N GLU A 34 -9.49 18.10 -1.83
CA GLU A 34 -10.81 18.73 -1.92
C GLU A 34 -11.91 17.80 -2.49
N ILE A 35 -13.08 17.80 -1.84
CA ILE A 35 -14.19 16.89 -2.20
C ILE A 35 -14.68 17.08 -3.64
N ALA A 36 -14.74 18.32 -4.14
CA ALA A 36 -15.17 18.62 -5.51
C ALA A 36 -14.23 18.00 -6.55
N LYS A 37 -12.92 18.01 -6.30
CA LYS A 37 -11.93 17.38 -7.18
C LYS A 37 -12.11 15.86 -7.20
N ILE A 38 -12.30 15.25 -6.03
CA ILE A 38 -12.52 13.80 -5.90
C ILE A 38 -13.73 13.37 -6.72
N ILE A 39 -14.87 14.07 -6.57
CA ILE A 39 -16.10 13.75 -7.29
C ILE A 39 -15.88 13.87 -8.80
N ASN A 40 -15.27 14.95 -9.27
CA ASN A 40 -15.01 15.15 -10.70
C ASN A 40 -14.12 14.05 -11.29
N GLU A 41 -13.06 13.65 -10.58
CA GLU A 41 -12.18 12.58 -11.07
C GLU A 41 -12.85 11.20 -10.98
N LEU A 42 -13.71 10.94 -9.98
CA LEU A 42 -14.51 9.71 -9.91
C LEU A 42 -15.54 9.65 -11.07
N GLU A 43 -16.22 10.76 -11.36
CA GLU A 43 -17.15 10.85 -12.48
C GLU A 43 -16.44 10.60 -13.81
N ASN A 44 -15.25 11.18 -13.99
CA ASN A 44 -14.42 10.88 -15.15
C ASN A 44 -14.00 9.40 -15.18
N LEU A 45 -13.52 8.82 -14.08
CA LEU A 45 -13.10 7.42 -14.01
C LEU A 45 -14.23 6.45 -14.37
N LEU A 46 -15.45 6.71 -13.91
CA LEU A 46 -16.60 5.81 -14.12
C LEU A 46 -17.31 6.07 -15.45
N TYR A 47 -17.53 7.34 -15.81
CA TYR A 47 -18.43 7.73 -16.91
C TYR A 47 -17.77 8.55 -18.03
N GLY A 48 -16.49 8.90 -17.88
CA GLY A 48 -15.77 9.69 -18.89
C GLY A 48 -15.68 9.01 -20.26
N THR A 49 -15.54 9.83 -21.30
CA THR A 49 -15.53 9.39 -22.71
C THR A 49 -14.15 9.01 -23.24
N ASP A 50 -13.09 9.48 -22.57
CA ASP A 50 -11.71 9.15 -22.93
C ASP A 50 -11.43 7.64 -22.79
N PRO A 51 -10.39 7.10 -23.44
CA PRO A 51 -10.00 5.70 -23.29
C PRO A 51 -9.84 5.33 -21.81
N PHE A 52 -10.42 4.20 -21.39
CA PHE A 52 -10.48 3.82 -19.98
C PHE A 52 -9.09 3.79 -19.31
N ASN A 53 -8.06 3.30 -20.01
CA ASN A 53 -6.70 3.29 -19.48
C ASN A 53 -6.18 4.70 -19.12
N GLU A 54 -6.52 5.71 -19.92
CA GLU A 54 -6.11 7.10 -19.68
C GLU A 54 -6.86 7.70 -18.50
N ARG A 55 -8.16 7.38 -18.36
CA ARG A 55 -8.98 7.80 -17.22
C ARG A 55 -8.49 7.18 -15.91
N PHE A 56 -8.12 5.90 -15.94
CA PHE A 56 -7.50 5.19 -14.82
C PHE A 56 -6.15 5.81 -14.41
N ASP A 57 -5.25 6.01 -15.37
CA ASP A 57 -3.93 6.62 -15.13
C ASP A 57 -4.04 8.06 -14.61
N ARG A 58 -5.01 8.82 -15.13
CA ARG A 58 -5.32 10.17 -14.66
C ARG A 58 -5.78 10.15 -13.21
N PHE A 59 -6.72 9.29 -12.83
CA PHE A 59 -7.24 9.24 -11.47
C PHE A 59 -6.13 9.00 -10.44
N LEU A 60 -5.30 7.98 -10.66
CA LEU A 60 -4.18 7.65 -9.77
C LEU A 60 -3.15 8.77 -9.64
N ARG A 61 -2.99 9.60 -10.68
CA ARG A 61 -2.10 10.75 -10.66
C ARG A 61 -2.70 11.94 -9.92
N GLU A 62 -4.00 12.18 -10.10
CA GLU A 62 -4.67 13.39 -9.62
C GLU A 62 -5.17 13.30 -8.18
N ILE A 63 -5.53 12.09 -7.71
CA ILE A 63 -6.13 11.88 -6.40
C ILE A 63 -5.18 11.14 -5.47
N LYS A 64 -4.81 11.79 -4.37
CA LYS A 64 -3.98 11.23 -3.30
C LYS A 64 -4.83 10.42 -2.32
N GLY A 65 -4.26 9.35 -1.78
CA GLY A 65 -4.89 8.56 -0.72
C GLY A 65 -5.83 7.45 -1.21
N LEU A 66 -6.12 7.39 -2.52
CA LEU A 66 -6.91 6.33 -3.15
C LEU A 66 -6.02 5.54 -4.13
N GLY A 67 -5.42 4.45 -3.65
CA GLY A 67 -4.52 3.61 -4.43
C GLY A 67 -5.23 2.54 -5.28
N PRO A 68 -4.48 1.74 -6.06
CA PRO A 68 -5.01 0.66 -6.89
C PRO A 68 -6.01 -0.26 -6.18
N ALA A 69 -5.72 -0.70 -4.95
CA ALA A 69 -6.63 -1.57 -4.19
C ALA A 69 -8.01 -0.94 -4.01
N THR A 70 -8.06 0.33 -3.62
CA THR A 70 -9.32 1.06 -3.40
C THR A 70 -10.05 1.33 -4.70
N ILE A 71 -9.35 1.81 -5.74
CA ILE A 71 -10.02 2.23 -6.98
C ILE A 71 -10.50 1.04 -7.81
N THR A 72 -9.77 -0.08 -7.80
CA THR A 72 -10.17 -1.30 -8.51
C THR A 72 -11.33 -1.99 -7.80
N GLU A 73 -11.40 -1.90 -6.46
CA GLU A 73 -12.59 -2.29 -5.69
C GLU A 73 -13.82 -1.46 -6.06
N ILE A 74 -13.71 -0.12 -6.09
CA ILE A 74 -14.82 0.76 -6.54
C ILE A 74 -15.27 0.39 -7.96
N LEU A 75 -14.33 0.17 -8.88
CA LEU A 75 -14.64 -0.21 -10.26
C LEU A 75 -15.31 -1.59 -10.34
N CYS A 76 -14.87 -2.56 -9.54
CA CYS A 76 -15.46 -3.89 -9.48
C CYS A 76 -16.90 -3.82 -8.93
N LEU A 77 -17.15 -3.03 -7.89
CA LEU A 77 -18.50 -2.79 -7.37
C LEU A 77 -19.40 -2.04 -8.37
N TYR A 78 -18.80 -1.20 -9.23
CA TYR A 78 -19.52 -0.49 -10.29
C TYR A 78 -19.93 -1.42 -11.44
N ASP A 79 -19.03 -2.29 -11.91
CA ASP A 79 -19.34 -3.29 -12.95
C ASP A 79 -18.44 -4.54 -12.78
N PRO A 80 -18.90 -5.56 -12.04
CA PRO A 80 -18.10 -6.74 -11.74
C PRO A 80 -17.95 -7.66 -12.97
N ASN A 81 -18.62 -7.36 -14.08
CA ASN A 81 -18.44 -8.09 -15.33
C ASN A 81 -17.30 -7.51 -16.19
N LYS A 82 -16.65 -6.43 -15.73
CA LYS A 82 -15.58 -5.75 -16.48
C LYS A 82 -14.31 -5.52 -15.68
N TYR A 83 -14.44 -5.20 -14.39
CA TYR A 83 -13.33 -4.74 -13.58
C TYR A 83 -13.08 -5.68 -12.40
N GLY A 84 -11.86 -6.21 -12.31
CA GLY A 84 -11.43 -7.08 -11.22
C GLY A 84 -10.60 -6.32 -10.19
N ILE A 85 -10.52 -6.85 -8.97
CA ILE A 85 -9.81 -6.18 -7.88
C ILE A 85 -8.31 -6.46 -7.98
N TRP A 86 -7.49 -5.42 -7.81
CA TRP A 86 -6.04 -5.51 -7.79
C TRP A 86 -5.47 -5.09 -6.44
N ASN A 87 -5.15 -6.09 -5.61
CA ASN A 87 -4.57 -5.90 -4.29
C ASN A 87 -3.41 -6.92 -4.06
N ASP A 88 -2.77 -6.86 -2.88
CA ASP A 88 -1.70 -7.79 -2.52
C ASP A 88 -2.12 -9.27 -2.59
N LYS A 89 -3.29 -9.61 -2.04
CA LYS A 89 -3.79 -10.99 -2.00
C LYS A 89 -4.06 -11.54 -3.40
N ALA A 90 -4.70 -10.74 -4.26
CA ALA A 90 -4.94 -11.10 -5.65
C ALA A 90 -3.63 -11.38 -6.40
N ARG A 91 -2.61 -10.54 -6.21
CA ARG A 91 -1.28 -10.74 -6.82
C ARG A 91 -0.59 -12.00 -6.32
N LYS A 92 -0.58 -12.22 -5.00
CA LYS A 92 0.00 -13.42 -4.38
C LYS A 92 -0.73 -14.68 -4.86
N ALA A 93 -2.06 -14.67 -4.92
CA ALA A 93 -2.87 -15.76 -5.44
C ALA A 93 -2.56 -16.09 -6.91
N LEU A 94 -2.47 -15.08 -7.77
CA LEU A 94 -2.09 -15.28 -9.17
C LEU A 94 -0.67 -15.84 -9.31
N LYS A 95 0.26 -15.46 -8.41
CA LYS A 95 1.60 -16.04 -8.35
C LYS A 95 1.58 -17.50 -7.93
N ILE A 96 0.73 -17.87 -6.96
CA ILE A 96 0.52 -19.26 -6.53
C ILE A 96 -0.06 -20.11 -7.67
N LEU A 97 -0.95 -19.54 -8.48
CA LEU A 97 -1.53 -20.18 -9.66
C LEU A 97 -0.62 -20.18 -10.90
N ASP A 98 0.63 -19.73 -10.76
CA ASP A 98 1.66 -19.73 -11.81
C ASP A 98 1.27 -18.91 -13.06
N PHE A 99 0.57 -17.78 -12.87
CA PHE A 99 0.25 -16.88 -13.97
C PHE A 99 1.49 -16.13 -14.46
N GLU A 100 1.80 -16.28 -15.74
CA GLU A 100 2.86 -15.53 -16.42
C GLU A 100 2.32 -14.28 -17.16
N GLY A 101 3.20 -13.31 -17.40
CA GLY A 101 2.88 -12.14 -18.24
C GLY A 101 2.03 -11.04 -17.58
N LEU A 102 1.63 -11.23 -16.33
CA LEU A 102 0.99 -10.20 -15.49
C LEU A 102 2.02 -9.49 -14.60
N PRO A 103 1.79 -8.22 -14.22
CA PRO A 103 2.74 -7.45 -13.41
C PRO A 103 2.61 -7.80 -11.91
N LEU A 104 2.72 -9.08 -11.56
CA LEU A 104 2.45 -9.59 -10.20
C LEU A 104 3.34 -8.97 -9.11
N GLY A 105 4.56 -8.56 -9.47
CA GLY A 105 5.49 -7.86 -8.58
C GLY A 105 5.27 -6.34 -8.47
N LYS A 106 4.17 -5.80 -9.01
CA LYS A 106 3.92 -4.35 -9.12
C LYS A 106 2.56 -3.98 -8.52
N TYR A 107 2.56 -3.17 -7.47
CA TYR A 107 1.31 -2.69 -6.88
C TYR A 107 0.68 -1.56 -7.72
N LYS A 108 1.45 -0.52 -8.04
CA LYS A 108 1.02 0.58 -8.90
C LYS A 108 1.06 0.19 -10.37
N ILE A 109 -0.09 -0.15 -10.93
CA ILE A 109 -0.26 -0.52 -12.34
C ILE A 109 -0.76 0.66 -13.18
N SER A 110 -0.43 0.66 -14.47
CA SER A 110 -1.01 1.54 -15.47
C SER A 110 -2.37 1.01 -15.93
N GLY A 111 -3.20 1.87 -16.52
CA GLY A 111 -4.49 1.49 -17.08
C GLY A 111 -4.36 0.43 -18.19
N LYS A 112 -3.26 0.43 -18.96
CA LYS A 112 -2.97 -0.62 -19.95
C LYS A 112 -2.66 -1.97 -19.31
N GLU A 113 -1.89 -1.98 -18.23
CA GLU A 113 -1.64 -3.18 -17.44
C GLU A 113 -2.94 -3.67 -16.79
N TYR A 114 -3.77 -2.77 -16.28
CA TYR A 114 -5.04 -3.10 -15.65
C TYR A 114 -6.04 -3.74 -16.63
N ILE A 115 -6.10 -3.26 -17.88
CA ILE A 115 -6.90 -3.92 -18.93
C ILE A 115 -6.45 -5.37 -19.14
N LYS A 116 -5.14 -5.61 -19.25
CA LYS A 116 -4.60 -6.99 -19.40
C LYS A 116 -4.91 -7.87 -18.21
N ILE A 117 -4.84 -7.32 -17.00
CA ILE A 117 -5.24 -8.01 -15.77
C ILE A 117 -6.72 -8.40 -15.86
N ASN A 118 -7.61 -7.45 -16.19
CA ASN A 118 -9.04 -7.73 -16.33
C ASN A 118 -9.32 -8.80 -17.39
N ASP A 119 -8.63 -8.80 -18.52
CA ASP A 119 -8.76 -9.84 -19.54
C ASP A 119 -8.45 -11.23 -18.97
N ALA A 120 -7.35 -11.36 -18.22
CA ALA A 120 -6.98 -12.62 -17.57
C ALA A 120 -8.01 -13.05 -16.51
N LEU A 121 -8.47 -12.13 -15.68
CA LEU A 121 -9.49 -12.42 -14.65
C LEU A 121 -10.84 -12.78 -15.27
N LEU A 122 -11.20 -12.19 -16.42
CA LEU A 122 -12.41 -12.56 -17.17
C LEU A 122 -12.32 -13.98 -17.74
N GLU A 123 -11.15 -14.41 -18.20
CA GLU A 123 -10.94 -15.81 -18.59
C GLU A 123 -11.09 -16.76 -17.39
N MET A 124 -10.58 -16.37 -16.21
CA MET A 124 -10.80 -17.11 -14.97
C MET A 124 -12.29 -17.20 -14.63
N ALA A 125 -13.04 -16.09 -14.69
CA ALA A 125 -14.48 -16.09 -14.46
C ALA A 125 -15.20 -17.06 -15.41
N ARG A 126 -14.84 -17.06 -16.71
CA ARG A 126 -15.39 -18.03 -17.67
C ARG A 126 -15.02 -19.47 -17.32
N TYR A 127 -13.81 -19.71 -16.82
CA TYR A 127 -13.39 -21.03 -16.35
C TYR A 127 -14.21 -21.48 -15.14
N LEU A 128 -14.41 -20.62 -14.14
CA LEU A 128 -15.26 -20.89 -12.98
C LEU A 128 -16.71 -21.20 -13.38
N LYS A 129 -17.27 -20.48 -14.37
CA LYS A 129 -18.59 -20.78 -14.95
C LYS A 129 -18.63 -22.19 -15.55
N ARG A 130 -17.60 -22.60 -16.30
CA ARG A 130 -17.51 -23.95 -16.88
C ARG A 130 -17.42 -25.04 -15.81
N LEU A 131 -16.85 -24.74 -14.65
CA LEU A 131 -16.80 -25.66 -13.49
C LEU A 131 -18.10 -25.70 -12.68
N GLY A 132 -19.12 -24.95 -13.07
CA GLY A 132 -20.45 -24.99 -12.45
C GLY A 132 -20.73 -23.88 -11.43
N ILE A 133 -19.80 -22.93 -11.23
CA ILE A 133 -20.07 -21.71 -10.45
C ILE A 133 -20.90 -20.77 -11.33
N LYS A 134 -22.23 -20.92 -11.22
CA LYS A 134 -23.18 -20.09 -11.97
C LYS A 134 -22.98 -18.62 -11.62
N ASP A 135 -23.07 -17.78 -12.64
CA ASP A 135 -22.95 -16.32 -12.53
C ASP A 135 -21.60 -15.80 -12.00
N ALA A 136 -20.53 -16.60 -12.05
CA ALA A 136 -19.19 -16.15 -11.62
C ALA A 136 -18.73 -14.90 -12.39
N ASP A 137 -18.70 -13.76 -11.72
CA ASP A 137 -18.17 -12.49 -12.21
C ASP A 137 -16.78 -12.24 -11.59
N LEU A 138 -16.26 -11.02 -11.71
CA LEU A 138 -14.94 -10.69 -11.16
C LEU A 138 -14.94 -10.51 -9.63
N LEU A 139 -16.09 -10.35 -8.98
CA LEU A 139 -16.18 -10.46 -7.52
C LEU A 139 -16.02 -11.93 -7.10
N ALA A 140 -16.67 -12.85 -7.80
CA ALA A 140 -16.48 -14.29 -7.55
C ALA A 140 -15.01 -14.72 -7.77
N VAL A 141 -14.35 -14.14 -8.78
CA VAL A 141 -12.91 -14.35 -9.01
C VAL A 141 -12.07 -13.79 -7.86
N ASP A 142 -12.36 -12.60 -7.33
CA ASP A 142 -11.64 -12.05 -6.17
C ASP A 142 -11.76 -12.95 -4.93
N TYR A 143 -12.97 -13.44 -4.63
CA TYR A 143 -13.15 -14.43 -3.56
C TYR A 143 -12.36 -15.70 -3.80
N PHE A 144 -12.35 -16.23 -5.03
CA PHE A 144 -11.55 -17.40 -5.37
C PHE A 144 -10.04 -17.14 -5.17
N LEU A 145 -9.53 -16.01 -5.62
CA LEU A 145 -8.14 -15.62 -5.42
C LEU A 145 -7.81 -15.46 -3.93
N TYR A 146 -8.73 -14.89 -3.15
CA TYR A 146 -8.60 -14.81 -1.71
C TYR A 146 -8.44 -16.19 -1.07
N GLU A 147 -9.28 -17.16 -1.42
CA GLU A 147 -9.21 -18.54 -0.91
C GLU A 147 -7.90 -19.25 -1.31
N VAL A 148 -7.43 -19.04 -2.54
CA VAL A 148 -6.13 -19.57 -2.99
C VAL A 148 -4.98 -19.01 -2.14
N TRP A 149 -4.93 -17.69 -1.96
CA TRP A 149 -3.91 -17.05 -1.14
C TRP A 149 -4.00 -17.52 0.32
N PHE A 150 -5.20 -17.57 0.88
CA PHE A 150 -5.43 -17.93 2.28
C PHE A 150 -5.01 -19.37 2.55
N THR A 151 -5.40 -20.31 1.68
CA THR A 151 -5.03 -21.73 1.79
C THR A 151 -3.51 -21.93 1.77
N GLU A 152 -2.80 -21.21 0.91
CA GLU A 152 -1.34 -21.32 0.83
C GLU A 152 -0.65 -20.67 2.04
N LYS A 153 -1.18 -19.52 2.50
CA LYS A 153 -0.70 -18.87 3.73
C LYS A 153 -0.81 -19.83 4.92
N GLU A 154 -1.96 -20.48 5.12
CA GLU A 154 -2.16 -21.40 6.24
C GLU A 154 -1.18 -22.59 6.22
N LYS A 155 -0.85 -23.13 5.03
CA LYS A 155 0.16 -24.19 4.91
C LYS A 155 1.54 -23.68 5.30
N LEU A 156 1.94 -22.52 4.79
CA LEU A 156 3.25 -21.95 5.08
C LEU A 156 3.41 -21.59 6.56
N GLU A 157 2.37 -21.08 7.22
CA GLU A 157 2.43 -20.80 8.67
C GLU A 157 2.59 -22.10 9.50
N GLN A 158 2.05 -23.23 9.02
CA GLN A 158 2.27 -24.54 9.63
C GLN A 158 3.69 -25.09 9.37
N GLU A 159 4.33 -24.70 8.26
CA GLU A 159 5.67 -25.15 7.86
C GLU A 159 6.79 -24.23 8.38
N GLU A 160 6.57 -22.91 8.48
CA GLU A 160 7.52 -21.90 8.95
C GLU A 160 7.87 -22.05 10.45
N GLU A 161 7.13 -22.82 11.24
CA GLU A 161 7.58 -23.28 12.56
C GLU A 161 8.84 -24.18 12.50
N THR A 162 9.25 -24.63 11.30
CA THR A 162 10.38 -25.58 11.14
C THR A 162 11.58 -25.09 10.34
N LEU A 163 11.48 -24.05 9.50
CA LEU A 163 12.58 -23.66 8.60
C LEU A 163 12.62 -22.14 8.33
N GLU A 164 13.44 -21.40 9.08
CA GLU A 164 13.89 -20.07 8.66
C GLU A 164 15.00 -20.21 7.62
N VAL A 165 14.67 -20.02 6.34
CA VAL A 165 15.68 -19.85 5.29
C VAL A 165 15.52 -18.51 4.61
N LEU A 166 16.62 -17.76 4.63
CA LEU A 166 16.88 -16.50 3.95
C LEU A 166 16.74 -16.65 2.43
N GLU A 167 15.51 -16.62 1.92
CA GLU A 167 15.28 -16.35 0.50
C GLU A 167 15.27 -14.84 0.22
N GLU A 168 15.82 -14.46 -0.92
CA GLU A 168 15.65 -13.11 -1.46
C GLU A 168 14.16 -12.89 -1.75
N LYS A 169 13.42 -12.32 -0.80
CA LYS A 169 12.03 -11.94 -1.03
C LYS A 169 12.01 -10.80 -2.05
N GLU A 170 11.57 -11.11 -3.27
CA GLU A 170 11.22 -10.08 -4.25
C GLU A 170 10.07 -9.24 -3.66
N PHE A 171 10.28 -7.92 -3.56
CA PHE A 171 9.32 -7.00 -2.97
C PHE A 171 9.04 -5.82 -3.90
N ASP A 172 7.88 -5.17 -3.75
CA ASP A 172 7.54 -3.94 -4.47
C ASP A 172 7.88 -2.70 -3.64
N HIS A 173 8.49 -1.69 -4.29
CA HIS A 173 8.92 -0.48 -3.58
C HIS A 173 7.74 0.31 -3.03
N ASP A 174 6.72 0.54 -3.87
CA ASP A 174 5.56 1.33 -3.49
C ASP A 174 4.75 0.65 -2.40
N GLU A 175 4.63 -0.67 -2.48
CA GLU A 175 3.98 -1.49 -1.46
C GLU A 175 4.68 -1.40 -0.09
N ILE A 176 6.01 -1.56 -0.05
CA ILE A 176 6.75 -1.45 1.22
C ILE A 176 6.65 -0.03 1.80
N ARG A 177 6.68 1.02 0.97
CA ARG A 177 6.41 2.38 1.43
C ARG A 177 5.02 2.48 2.04
N ASP A 178 4.00 1.91 1.40
CA ASP A 178 2.63 1.98 1.87
C ASP A 178 2.44 1.18 3.18
N PHE A 179 3.14 0.04 3.35
CA PHE A 179 3.17 -0.69 4.62
C PHE A 179 3.82 0.13 5.75
N ILE A 180 4.93 0.82 5.48
CA ILE A 180 5.56 1.73 6.44
C ILE A 180 4.59 2.86 6.81
N LYS A 181 3.88 3.43 5.83
CA LYS A 181 2.85 4.44 6.07
C LYS A 181 1.74 3.90 6.97
N ASP A 182 1.20 2.71 6.68
CA ASP A 182 0.11 2.11 7.43
C ASP A 182 0.51 1.79 8.88
N ILE A 183 1.70 1.20 9.07
CA ILE A 183 2.26 0.95 10.40
C ILE A 183 2.37 2.27 11.18
N GLY A 184 2.91 3.31 10.56
CA GLY A 184 3.01 4.62 11.18
C GLY A 184 1.65 5.22 11.58
N ASN A 185 0.64 5.12 10.70
CA ASN A 185 -0.72 5.57 11.02
C ASN A 185 -1.31 4.78 12.20
N TRP A 186 -1.14 3.45 12.24
CA TRP A 186 -1.66 2.61 13.34
C TRP A 186 -0.97 2.89 14.67
N LEU A 187 0.31 3.26 14.65
CA LEU A 187 1.06 3.68 15.83
C LEU A 187 0.75 5.12 16.26
N GLY A 188 -0.09 5.85 15.51
CA GLY A 188 -0.54 7.20 15.85
C GLY A 188 0.40 8.32 15.42
N PHE A 189 1.34 8.07 14.49
CA PHE A 189 2.17 9.12 13.92
C PHE A 189 1.39 9.92 12.85
N GLU A 190 1.74 11.19 12.71
CA GLU A 190 1.40 11.98 11.52
C GLU A 190 2.31 11.53 10.37
N ILE A 191 1.70 11.18 9.22
CA ILE A 191 2.41 10.56 8.09
C ILE A 191 2.33 11.39 6.83
N ASP A 192 3.48 11.58 6.20
CA ASP A 192 3.61 12.08 4.83
C ASP A 192 4.38 11.07 3.96
N THR A 193 4.00 10.93 2.70
CA THR A 193 4.71 10.11 1.71
C THR A 193 5.19 10.95 0.53
N GLU A 194 6.35 10.58 -0.03
CA GLU A 194 6.98 11.24 -1.18
C GLU A 194 7.14 12.78 -1.02
N LYS A 195 7.50 13.22 0.19
CA LYS A 195 7.55 14.64 0.57
C LYS A 195 8.98 15.16 0.64
N TYR A 196 9.15 16.45 0.34
CA TYR A 196 10.40 17.16 0.59
C TYR A 196 10.55 17.46 2.08
N VAL A 197 11.55 16.87 2.73
CA VAL A 197 11.87 17.12 4.15
C VAL A 197 12.93 18.21 4.31
N ALA A 198 13.76 18.39 3.27
CA ALA A 198 14.76 19.44 3.16
C ALA A 198 14.93 19.82 1.66
N PRO A 199 15.60 20.95 1.34
CA PRO A 199 15.87 21.33 -0.05
C PRO A 199 16.55 20.20 -0.84
N GLY A 200 15.84 19.69 -1.85
CA GLY A 200 16.33 18.59 -2.70
C GLY A 200 16.41 17.22 -2.03
N ALA A 201 15.67 17.01 -0.93
CA ALA A 201 15.52 15.71 -0.26
C ALA A 201 14.05 15.27 -0.25
N ARG A 202 13.65 14.52 -1.28
CA ARG A 202 12.30 13.95 -1.39
C ARG A 202 12.39 12.50 -0.93
N VAL A 203 11.73 12.17 0.17
CA VAL A 203 11.87 10.86 0.82
C VAL A 203 10.57 10.06 0.73
N ASP A 204 10.67 8.75 0.83
CA ASP A 204 9.53 7.85 0.61
C ASP A 204 8.44 7.98 1.68
N CYS A 205 8.82 7.98 2.96
CA CYS A 205 7.86 8.12 4.06
C CYS A 205 8.47 8.88 5.24
N VAL A 206 7.64 9.66 5.92
CA VAL A 206 8.01 10.42 7.12
C VAL A 206 7.00 10.13 8.21
N TRP A 207 7.49 9.76 9.39
CA TRP A 207 6.67 9.67 10.60
C TRP A 207 6.97 10.86 11.50
N MET A 208 5.94 11.59 11.93
CA MET A 208 6.06 12.76 12.79
C MET A 208 5.24 12.57 14.06
N ALA A 209 5.82 12.92 15.20
CA ALA A 209 5.12 12.98 16.46
C ALA A 209 5.37 14.33 17.13
N ARG A 210 4.28 14.98 17.57
CA ARG A 210 4.37 16.18 18.40
C ARG A 210 4.49 15.78 19.87
N ILE A 211 5.61 16.13 20.49
CA ILE A 211 5.83 15.89 21.91
C ILE A 211 5.45 17.15 22.67
N ALA A 212 4.17 17.24 23.06
CA ALA A 212 3.61 18.36 23.83
C ALA A 212 4.13 19.74 23.35
N ASN A 213 4.75 20.50 24.25
CA ASN A 213 5.41 21.78 23.95
C ASN A 213 6.92 21.66 23.67
N LEU A 214 7.48 20.44 23.66
CA LEU A 214 8.92 20.19 23.45
C LEU A 214 9.32 20.21 21.98
N GLY A 215 8.36 20.04 21.07
CA GLY A 215 8.57 20.16 19.64
C GLY A 215 8.09 18.94 18.85
N MET A 216 8.63 18.80 17.65
CA MET A 216 8.30 17.75 16.71
C MET A 216 9.49 16.82 16.54
N VAL A 217 9.23 15.51 16.63
CA VAL A 217 10.22 14.47 16.31
C VAL A 217 9.83 13.83 15.00
N THR A 218 10.82 13.66 14.13
CA THR A 218 10.64 13.16 12.76
C THR A 218 11.53 11.96 12.51
N TYR A 219 10.96 10.90 11.93
CA TYR A 219 11.65 9.71 11.45
C TYR A 219 11.47 9.64 9.94
N VAL A 220 12.57 9.46 9.21
CA VAL A 220 12.58 9.47 7.74
C VAL A 220 12.90 8.08 7.23
N PHE A 221 12.08 7.55 6.34
CA PHE A 221 12.24 6.24 5.75
C PHE A 221 12.49 6.37 4.25
N GLU A 222 13.47 5.61 3.75
CA GLU A 222 13.73 5.44 2.33
C GLU A 222 13.81 3.95 1.99
N VAL A 223 13.00 3.52 1.02
CA VAL A 223 12.92 2.14 0.55
C VAL A 223 13.87 1.96 -0.61
N HIS A 224 14.81 1.03 -0.50
CA HIS A 224 15.80 0.78 -1.54
C HIS A 224 15.58 -0.60 -2.18
N LYS A 225 14.97 -0.64 -3.36
CA LYS A 225 14.82 -1.87 -4.18
C LYS A 225 15.89 -1.98 -5.27
N SER A 226 16.21 -0.86 -5.92
CA SER A 226 17.12 -0.78 -7.06
C SER A 226 17.66 0.64 -7.22
N GLY A 227 18.71 0.81 -8.03
CA GLY A 227 19.32 2.11 -8.28
C GLY A 227 20.61 2.33 -7.49
N SER A 228 21.04 3.59 -7.39
CA SER A 228 22.31 3.97 -6.76
C SER A 228 22.17 4.08 -5.25
N ILE A 229 23.04 3.36 -4.52
CA ILE A 229 23.20 3.48 -3.06
C ILE A 229 23.67 4.89 -2.69
N ASP A 230 24.51 5.52 -3.51
CA ASP A 230 24.97 6.90 -3.27
C ASP A 230 23.81 7.89 -3.29
N SER A 231 22.84 7.67 -4.18
CA SER A 231 21.64 8.52 -4.27
C SER A 231 20.77 8.37 -3.02
N LEU A 232 20.58 7.14 -2.52
CA LEU A 232 19.93 6.85 -1.24
C LEU A 232 20.64 7.58 -0.09
N ILE A 233 21.97 7.41 0.03
CA ILE A 233 22.77 8.01 1.09
C ILE A 233 22.69 9.54 1.03
N LEU A 234 22.83 10.13 -0.15
CA LEU A 234 22.75 11.58 -0.33
C LEU A 234 21.37 12.11 0.08
N ASN A 235 20.29 11.40 -0.26
CA ASN A 235 18.94 11.78 0.11
C ASN A 235 18.75 11.79 1.64
N LEU A 236 19.20 10.72 2.31
CA LEU A 236 19.15 10.60 3.76
C LEU A 236 20.04 11.63 4.47
N GLN A 237 21.23 11.95 3.94
CA GLN A 237 22.10 12.99 4.47
C GLN A 237 21.42 14.37 4.44
N LYS A 238 20.78 14.70 3.32
CA LYS A 238 20.04 15.96 3.20
C LYS A 238 18.85 16.00 4.14
N ALA A 239 18.12 14.89 4.31
CA ALA A 239 17.00 14.82 5.24
C ALA A 239 17.46 15.06 6.69
N LEU A 240 18.62 14.51 7.09
CA LEU A 240 19.21 14.68 8.42
C LEU A 240 19.62 16.13 8.75
N ASN A 241 19.73 17.01 7.74
CA ASN A 241 19.98 18.44 7.98
C ASN A 241 18.74 19.17 8.56
N ASN A 242 17.56 18.55 8.53
CA ASN A 242 16.39 19.08 9.21
C ASN A 242 16.48 18.80 10.72
N PRO A 243 16.42 19.83 11.60
CA PRO A 243 16.63 19.66 13.04
C PRO A 243 15.57 18.82 13.75
N THR A 244 14.40 18.59 13.14
CA THR A 244 13.38 17.70 13.73
C THR A 244 13.66 16.23 13.44
N VAL A 245 14.55 15.92 12.49
CA VAL A 245 14.86 14.55 12.08
C VAL A 245 15.79 13.90 13.09
N GLN A 246 15.24 12.91 13.82
CA GLN A 246 15.95 12.19 14.87
C GLN A 246 16.66 10.94 14.33
N LYS A 247 16.03 10.24 13.38
CA LYS A 247 16.61 9.07 12.71
C LYS A 247 16.23 9.04 11.24
N ILE A 248 17.14 8.46 10.48
CA ILE A 248 16.99 8.12 9.07
C ILE A 248 17.06 6.60 8.95
N ILE A 249 16.11 6.00 8.24
CA ILE A 249 15.91 4.55 8.18
C ILE A 249 16.01 4.12 6.72
N ALA A 250 16.96 3.25 6.41
CA ALA A 250 17.05 2.59 5.11
C ALA A 250 16.33 1.23 5.18
N VAL A 251 15.37 1.02 4.28
CA VAL A 251 14.55 -0.20 4.23
C VAL A 251 14.89 -0.99 2.98
N SER A 252 15.33 -2.23 3.12
CA SER A 252 15.71 -3.09 1.98
C SER A 252 15.80 -4.56 2.40
N ASP A 253 16.15 -5.46 1.49
CA ASP A 253 16.52 -6.83 1.86
C ASP A 253 17.90 -6.90 2.53
N ALA A 254 18.12 -7.97 3.29
CA ALA A 254 19.37 -8.23 4.01
C ALA A 254 20.65 -8.03 3.16
N LYS A 255 20.67 -8.49 1.90
CA LYS A 255 21.88 -8.38 1.06
C LYS A 255 22.16 -6.92 0.69
N ARG A 256 21.13 -6.16 0.33
CA ARG A 256 21.25 -4.73 0.01
C ARG A 256 21.55 -3.90 1.26
N ILE A 257 20.96 -4.22 2.41
CA ILE A 257 21.32 -3.59 3.70
C ILE A 257 22.81 -3.72 3.97
N GLU A 258 23.40 -4.90 3.77
CA GLU A 258 24.84 -5.09 3.97
C GLU A 258 25.70 -4.29 2.98
N LYS A 259 25.26 -4.13 1.73
CA LYS A 259 25.93 -3.22 0.78
C LYS A 259 25.89 -1.78 1.25
N ILE A 260 24.71 -1.30 1.67
CA ILE A 260 24.55 0.07 2.21
C ILE A 260 25.43 0.24 3.46
N ARG A 261 25.44 -0.74 4.37
CA ARG A 261 26.26 -0.73 5.58
C ARG A 261 27.75 -0.59 5.26
N ASN A 262 28.24 -1.24 4.21
CA ASN A 262 29.63 -1.13 3.79
C ASN A 262 29.94 0.26 3.21
N GLU A 263 29.06 0.79 2.36
CA GLU A 263 29.21 2.11 1.73
C GLU A 263 29.29 3.23 2.79
N VAL A 264 28.45 3.16 3.83
CA VAL A 264 28.37 4.22 4.86
C VAL A 264 29.52 4.21 5.85
N LYS A 265 30.42 3.20 5.85
CA LYS A 265 31.55 3.12 6.80
C LYS A 265 32.47 4.34 6.74
N GLY A 266 32.65 4.89 5.54
CA GLY A 266 33.48 6.09 5.31
C GLY A 266 32.81 7.41 5.67
N LEU A 267 31.53 7.40 6.08
CA LEU A 267 30.76 8.61 6.33
C LEU A 267 30.90 9.13 7.77
N PRO A 268 30.57 10.43 7.99
CA PRO A 268 30.63 11.05 9.31
C PRO A 268 29.90 10.25 10.41
N GLU A 269 30.46 10.28 11.62
CA GLU A 269 29.94 9.48 12.75
C GLU A 269 28.51 9.89 13.15
N ASN A 270 28.16 11.17 13.06
CA ASN A 270 26.80 11.65 13.30
C ASN A 270 25.79 11.00 12.34
N PHE A 271 26.11 10.93 11.04
CA PHE A 271 25.27 10.25 10.06
C PHE A 271 25.12 8.76 10.38
N ARG A 272 26.24 8.07 10.65
CA ARG A 272 26.22 6.63 10.99
C ARG A 272 25.43 6.33 12.27
N LYS A 273 25.44 7.22 13.27
CA LYS A 273 24.64 7.06 14.50
C LYS A 273 23.15 7.32 14.29
N SER A 274 22.80 8.17 13.33
CA SER A 274 21.40 8.47 12.99
C SER A 274 20.79 7.49 12.01
N LEU A 275 21.61 6.78 11.22
CA LEU A 275 21.18 5.76 10.27
C LEU A 275 20.84 4.43 10.97
N THR A 276 19.64 3.93 10.71
CA THR A 276 19.20 2.58 11.07
C THR A 276 18.68 1.84 9.85
N PHE A 277 18.50 0.53 9.99
CA PHE A 277 18.04 -0.34 8.91
C PHE A 277 16.79 -1.09 9.34
N TRP A 278 15.89 -1.37 8.41
CA TRP A 278 14.74 -2.23 8.62
C TRP A 278 14.65 -3.23 7.46
N ASP A 279 14.74 -4.53 7.76
CA ASP A 279 14.59 -5.56 6.74
C ASP A 279 13.16 -5.59 6.20
N VAL A 280 13.01 -5.74 4.88
CA VAL A 280 11.68 -5.78 4.24
C VAL A 280 10.83 -6.94 4.76
N GLY A 281 11.41 -8.09 5.05
CA GLY A 281 10.70 -9.22 5.67
C GLY A 281 10.11 -8.83 7.02
N ASP A 282 10.85 -8.07 7.83
CA ASP A 282 10.37 -7.58 9.12
C ASP A 282 9.29 -6.51 8.97
N VAL A 283 9.37 -5.63 7.96
CA VAL A 283 8.30 -4.67 7.65
C VAL A 283 7.01 -5.39 7.33
N ILE A 284 7.06 -6.39 6.44
CA ILE A 284 5.88 -7.18 6.04
C ILE A 284 5.29 -7.89 7.26
N LYS A 285 6.11 -8.62 8.02
CA LYS A 285 5.66 -9.31 9.25
C LYS A 285 5.04 -8.35 10.27
N THR A 286 5.63 -7.15 10.42
CA THR A 286 5.11 -6.13 11.34
C THR A 286 3.75 -5.60 10.87
N HIS A 287 3.61 -5.33 9.57
CA HIS A 287 2.35 -4.87 8.97
C HIS A 287 1.24 -5.92 9.15
N GLU A 288 1.53 -7.18 8.85
CA GLU A 288 0.58 -8.28 8.98
C GLU A 288 0.11 -8.46 10.43
N ARG A 289 1.05 -8.50 11.40
CA ARG A 289 0.73 -8.64 12.82
C ARG A 289 -0.06 -7.46 13.37
N LEU A 290 0.33 -6.22 13.02
CA LEU A 290 -0.44 -5.05 13.44
C LEU A 290 -1.82 -5.03 12.79
N SER A 291 -1.94 -5.45 11.52
CA SER A 291 -3.24 -5.60 10.85
C SER A 291 -4.17 -6.53 11.63
N GLU A 292 -3.67 -7.67 12.12
CA GLU A 292 -4.43 -8.62 12.94
C GLU A 292 -4.83 -8.03 14.30
N VAL A 293 -3.90 -7.36 14.99
CA VAL A 293 -4.17 -6.67 16.25
C VAL A 293 -5.26 -5.60 16.06
N ILE A 294 -5.14 -4.77 15.03
CA ILE A 294 -6.12 -3.71 14.73
C ILE A 294 -7.48 -4.32 14.38
N LYS A 295 -7.55 -5.37 13.56
CA LYS A 295 -8.81 -6.09 13.30
C LYS A 295 -9.45 -6.61 14.59
N SER A 296 -8.65 -7.13 15.52
CA SER A 296 -9.15 -7.60 16.81
C SER A 296 -9.66 -6.44 17.68
N ILE A 297 -8.93 -5.32 17.74
CA ILE A 297 -9.32 -4.13 18.51
C ILE A 297 -10.57 -3.47 17.93
N ASN A 298 -10.72 -3.45 16.60
CA ASN A 298 -11.89 -2.85 15.95
C ASN A 298 -13.21 -3.53 16.38
N LYS A 299 -13.18 -4.81 16.75
CA LYS A 299 -14.34 -5.53 17.30
C LYS A 299 -14.82 -4.98 18.66
N LEU A 300 -14.00 -4.17 19.33
CA LEU A 300 -14.37 -3.50 20.59
C LEU A 300 -15.19 -2.22 20.36
N GLU A 301 -15.35 -1.77 19.11
CA GLU A 301 -16.15 -0.59 18.75
C GLU A 301 -15.78 0.68 19.54
N LEU A 302 -14.49 0.84 19.87
CA LEU A 302 -13.99 1.96 20.69
C LEU A 302 -14.24 3.34 20.05
N VAL A 303 -14.38 3.36 18.73
CA VAL A 303 -14.79 4.52 17.95
C VAL A 303 -15.94 4.08 17.07
N LYS A 304 -17.14 4.59 17.33
CA LYS A 304 -18.30 4.31 16.48
C LYS A 304 -18.15 5.09 15.18
N SER A 305 -18.11 4.37 14.06
CA SER A 305 -18.29 5.02 12.77
C SER A 305 -19.72 5.57 12.68
N ARG A 306 -19.88 6.75 12.07
CA ARG A 306 -21.22 7.26 11.75
C ARG A 306 -21.88 6.53 10.58
N PHE A 307 -21.17 5.59 9.97
CA PHE A 307 -21.56 4.87 8.75
C PHE A 307 -21.83 3.38 8.96
N GLU A 308 -21.73 2.90 10.21
CA GLU A 308 -22.09 1.56 10.62
C GLU A 308 -23.46 1.63 11.32
N GLU A 309 -24.53 1.30 10.58
CA GLU A 309 -25.84 0.90 11.14
C GLU A 309 -25.85 -0.61 11.41
#